data_AF-A0A939XFT0-F1
#
_entry.id   AF-A0A939XFT0-F1
#
_cell.length_a   1.000
_cell.length_b   1.000
_cell.length_c   1.000
_cell.angle_alpha   90.00
_cell.angle_beta   90.00
_cell.angle_gamma   90.00
#
_symmetry.space_group_name_H-M   'P 1'
#
loop_
_entity.id
_entity.type
_entity.pdbx_description
1 polymer ?
#
loop_
_entity_poly.entity_id
_entity_poly.type
_entity_poly.pdbx_seq_one_letter_code
_entity_poly.pdbx_strand_id
1 'polypeptide(L)'
;VQIFSNGLTFGDMGTRRRLSFDHQEMVIRTMKAVYESQEWPGIFTGTSNVWLAMKYGTKCLGTMSHQLISFEENVSGVFECNFNVMRKFSDVYDGDNGIFLYDCFGDKVFFSNLSKRMAMMYKGLRVDSGSEEEQTEKIIEKYQSLGIDPASKQVVFSNGLNIDRAVEIHRYCAGRVQDSYGVGTFLTCDVTGCQPMNIVIKLTRGRITEQREWHDCVKLSCNTTKTLGNKEKCRYLISQLPK
;
A
#
# COMPACT_ATOMS: atom_id res chain seq x y z
N VAL A 1 -16.09 17.18 -1.63
CA VAL A 1 -16.65 17.63 -0.33
C VAL A 1 -16.70 16.48 0.68
N GLN A 2 -17.41 15.37 0.42
CA GLN A 2 -17.53 14.25 1.38
C GLN A 2 -16.20 13.76 1.97
N ILE A 3 -15.15 13.63 1.16
CA ILE A 3 -13.80 13.25 1.62
C ILE A 3 -13.32 14.17 2.75
N PHE A 4 -13.33 15.48 2.49
CA PHE A 4 -12.77 16.48 3.40
C PHE A 4 -13.71 16.76 4.57
N SER A 5 -15.03 16.74 4.38
CA SER A 5 -16.01 16.92 5.47
C SER A 5 -15.98 15.80 6.51
N ASN A 6 -15.63 14.58 6.11
CA ASN A 6 -15.56 13.42 7.02
C ASN A 6 -14.18 13.26 7.70
N GLY A 7 -13.26 14.21 7.56
CA GLY A 7 -11.95 14.12 8.24
C GLY A 7 -10.93 13.19 7.56
N LEU A 8 -11.17 12.74 6.32
CA LEU A 8 -10.27 11.78 5.68
C LEU A 8 -8.94 12.41 5.28
N THR A 9 -7.83 11.74 5.58
CA THR A 9 -6.52 12.00 4.96
C THR A 9 -6.40 11.19 3.68
N PHE A 10 -6.39 11.85 2.52
CA PHE A 10 -6.73 11.20 1.26
C PHE A 10 -5.83 11.64 0.10
N GLY A 11 -5.39 10.71 -0.76
CA GLY A 11 -4.53 10.98 -1.91
C GLY A 11 -4.85 10.15 -3.16
N ASP A 12 -4.47 10.68 -4.32
CA ASP A 12 -4.63 10.01 -5.63
C ASP A 12 -3.54 8.97 -5.87
N MET A 13 -3.95 7.78 -6.31
CA MET A 13 -3.08 6.69 -6.78
C MET A 13 -3.54 6.08 -8.12
N GLY A 14 -4.29 6.84 -8.93
CA GLY A 14 -5.08 6.33 -10.07
C GLY A 14 -4.36 6.18 -11.41
N THR A 15 -3.12 6.66 -11.53
CA THR A 15 -2.37 6.76 -12.79
C THR A 15 -2.46 5.53 -13.71
N ARG A 16 -2.35 4.31 -13.15
CA ARG A 16 -2.24 3.06 -13.93
C ARG A 16 -3.54 2.62 -14.62
N ARG A 17 -4.70 3.09 -14.15
CA ARG A 17 -6.03 2.72 -14.66
C ARG A 17 -6.92 3.94 -14.88
N ARG A 18 -6.31 5.11 -15.08
CA ARG A 18 -7.03 6.33 -15.44
C ARG A 18 -7.72 6.17 -16.79
N LEU A 19 -8.87 6.83 -16.96
CA LEU A 19 -9.56 6.94 -18.25
C LEU A 19 -8.65 7.61 -19.29
N SER A 20 -8.10 8.76 -18.93
CA SER A 20 -7.13 9.50 -19.73
C SER A 20 -6.24 10.34 -18.82
N PHE A 21 -5.16 10.87 -19.39
CA PHE A 21 -4.31 11.82 -18.68
C PHE A 21 -5.09 13.08 -18.28
N ASP A 22 -5.84 13.66 -19.22
CA ASP A 22 -6.64 14.88 -19.01
C ASP A 22 -7.69 14.69 -17.92
N HIS A 23 -8.30 13.50 -17.84
CA HIS A 23 -9.25 13.19 -16.79
C HIS A 23 -8.58 13.14 -15.40
N GLN A 24 -7.43 12.47 -15.28
CA GLN A 24 -6.66 12.48 -14.03
C GLN A 24 -6.21 13.91 -13.66
N GLU A 25 -5.76 14.70 -14.65
CA GLU A 25 -5.41 16.10 -14.44
C GLU A 25 -6.58 16.92 -13.89
N MET A 26 -7.77 16.78 -14.50
CA MET A 26 -8.99 17.43 -14.05
C MET A 26 -9.33 17.05 -12.59
N VAL A 27 -9.20 15.77 -12.24
CA VAL A 27 -9.43 15.27 -10.88
C VAL A 27 -8.48 15.96 -9.89
N ILE A 28 -7.17 15.96 -10.16
CA ILE A 28 -6.18 16.59 -9.27
C ILE A 28 -6.41 18.09 -9.13
N ARG A 29 -6.64 18.79 -10.24
CA ARG A 29 -6.94 20.23 -10.24
C ARG A 29 -8.18 20.54 -9.40
N THR A 30 -9.24 19.76 -9.57
CA THR A 30 -10.50 19.94 -8.83
C THR A 30 -10.31 19.64 -7.34
N MET A 31 -9.64 18.54 -7.00
CA MET A 31 -9.37 18.17 -5.60
C MET A 31 -8.57 19.24 -4.86
N LYS A 32 -7.52 19.77 -5.50
CA LYS A 32 -6.73 20.88 -4.94
C LYS A 32 -7.58 22.13 -4.74
N ALA A 33 -8.31 22.56 -5.77
CA ALA A 33 -9.15 23.76 -5.69
C ALA A 33 -10.22 23.67 -4.59
N VAL A 34 -10.86 22.50 -4.42
CA VAL A 34 -11.83 22.27 -3.36
C VAL A 34 -11.17 22.23 -1.98
N TYR A 35 -9.99 21.62 -1.86
CA TYR A 35 -9.25 21.60 -0.60
C TYR A 35 -8.82 23.01 -0.16
N GLU A 36 -8.46 23.87 -1.11
CA GLU A 36 -8.01 25.24 -0.86
C GLU A 36 -9.15 26.25 -0.71
N SER A 37 -10.40 25.88 -1.04
CA SER A 37 -11.52 26.82 -1.01
C SER A 37 -11.94 27.23 0.40
N GLN A 38 -11.64 26.41 1.41
CA GLN A 38 -11.95 26.66 2.81
C GLN A 38 -11.16 25.70 3.71
N GLU A 39 -11.23 25.90 5.02
CA GLU A 39 -10.70 24.94 5.98
C GLU A 39 -11.57 23.67 6.03
N TRP A 40 -10.92 22.52 6.11
CA TRP A 40 -11.56 21.22 6.20
C TRP A 40 -10.95 20.39 7.33
N PRO A 41 -11.73 19.50 7.97
CA PRO A 41 -11.17 18.53 8.89
C PRO A 41 -10.32 17.47 8.18
N GLY A 42 -10.63 17.14 6.92
CA GLY A 42 -9.86 16.20 6.10
C GLY A 42 -8.71 16.87 5.35
N ILE A 43 -7.79 16.05 4.86
CA ILE A 43 -6.53 16.49 4.24
C ILE A 43 -6.42 15.92 2.84
N PHE A 44 -6.12 16.77 1.86
CA PHE A 44 -5.64 16.29 0.56
C PHE A 44 -4.13 16.07 0.61
N THR A 45 -3.71 14.80 0.65
CA THR A 45 -2.30 14.44 0.81
C THR A 45 -1.49 14.68 -0.47
N GLY A 46 -2.11 14.63 -1.65
CA GLY A 46 -1.43 14.81 -2.94
C GLY A 46 -1.71 13.69 -3.95
N THR A 47 -0.77 13.43 -4.86
CA THR A 47 -0.90 12.43 -5.94
C THR A 47 0.36 11.59 -6.11
N SER A 48 0.21 10.32 -6.50
CA SER A 48 1.33 9.46 -6.90
C SER A 48 1.85 9.74 -8.32
N ASN A 49 1.15 10.56 -9.10
CA ASN A 49 1.64 11.02 -10.39
C ASN A 49 2.64 12.17 -10.18
N VAL A 50 3.93 11.86 -10.26
CA VAL A 50 5.04 12.80 -10.04
C VAL A 50 4.89 14.08 -10.87
N TRP A 51 4.47 13.96 -12.13
CA TRP A 51 4.30 15.12 -13.01
C TRP A 51 3.13 16.01 -12.57
N LEU A 52 1.99 15.42 -12.21
CA LEU A 52 0.84 16.18 -11.69
C LEU A 52 1.17 16.81 -10.33
N ALA A 53 1.93 16.10 -9.48
CA ALA A 53 2.41 16.61 -8.21
C ALA A 53 3.23 17.89 -8.41
N MET A 54 4.21 17.85 -9.32
CA MET A 54 5.02 19.00 -9.72
C MET A 54 4.17 20.12 -10.31
N LYS A 55 3.32 19.83 -11.31
CA LYS A 55 2.51 20.84 -12.04
C LYS A 55 1.59 21.62 -11.11
N TYR A 56 1.01 20.97 -10.10
CA TYR A 56 0.06 21.60 -9.18
C TYR A 56 0.65 21.95 -7.81
N GLY A 57 1.96 21.79 -7.63
CA GLY A 57 2.62 22.05 -6.35
C GLY A 57 2.02 21.25 -5.19
N THR A 58 1.68 19.98 -5.43
CA THR A 58 1.17 19.06 -4.39
C THR A 58 2.25 18.05 -4.01
N LYS A 59 2.10 17.40 -2.86
CA LYS A 59 3.07 16.39 -2.42
C LYS A 59 3.02 15.16 -3.33
N CYS A 60 4.19 14.69 -3.73
CA CYS A 60 4.32 13.42 -4.42
C CYS A 60 4.16 12.25 -3.43
N LEU A 61 3.28 11.30 -3.75
CA LEU A 61 3.00 10.15 -2.91
C LEU A 61 3.67 8.89 -3.44
N GLY A 62 4.19 8.05 -2.54
CA GLY A 62 4.78 6.78 -2.91
C GLY A 62 5.00 5.88 -1.70
N THR A 63 4.93 4.57 -1.93
CA THR A 63 5.43 3.55 -1.00
C THR A 63 6.18 2.50 -1.83
N MET A 64 6.86 1.57 -1.15
CA MET A 64 7.41 0.40 -1.84
C MET A 64 6.32 -0.45 -2.51
N SER A 65 6.75 -1.27 -3.50
CA SER A 65 5.92 -2.19 -4.27
C SER A 65 6.21 -3.64 -3.88
N HIS A 66 5.22 -4.53 -4.04
CA HIS A 66 5.37 -5.98 -3.81
C HIS A 66 6.53 -6.60 -4.58
N GLN A 67 6.91 -6.03 -5.73
CA GLN A 67 8.00 -6.55 -6.55
C GLN A 67 9.33 -6.62 -5.79
N LEU A 68 9.58 -5.72 -4.82
CA LEU A 68 10.80 -5.76 -4.02
C LEU A 68 10.84 -7.02 -3.16
N ILE A 69 9.75 -7.28 -2.43
CA ILE A 69 9.64 -8.42 -1.51
C ILE A 69 9.54 -9.74 -2.30
N SER A 70 8.80 -9.74 -3.41
CA SER A 70 8.67 -10.87 -4.33
C SER A 70 10.00 -11.26 -4.98
N PHE A 71 10.87 -10.29 -5.28
CA PHE A 71 12.23 -10.58 -5.75
C PHE A 71 13.13 -11.03 -4.60
N GLU A 72 13.08 -10.37 -3.44
CA GLU A 72 13.92 -10.70 -2.28
C GLU A 72 13.69 -12.13 -1.77
N GLU A 73 12.48 -12.67 -1.90
CA GLU A 73 12.22 -14.09 -1.58
C GLU A 73 13.07 -15.05 -2.42
N ASN A 74 13.38 -14.74 -3.68
CA ASN A 74 14.33 -15.52 -4.48
C ASN A 74 15.79 -15.42 -3.99
N VAL A 75 16.09 -14.44 -3.14
CA VAL A 75 17.44 -14.16 -2.64
C VAL A 75 17.64 -14.75 -1.25
N SER A 76 16.69 -14.51 -0.34
CA SER A 76 16.82 -14.89 1.07
C SER A 76 15.76 -15.86 1.56
N GLY A 77 14.85 -16.32 0.70
CA GLY A 77 13.74 -17.17 1.10
C GLY A 77 12.60 -16.41 1.80
N VAL A 78 11.46 -17.09 1.90
CA VAL A 78 10.18 -16.48 2.34
C VAL A 78 10.21 -15.99 3.79
N PHE A 79 10.95 -16.67 4.68
CA PHE A 79 11.01 -16.32 6.10
C PHE A 79 11.87 -15.10 6.42
N GLU A 80 12.81 -14.73 5.55
CA GLU A 80 13.75 -13.63 5.80
C GLU A 80 13.52 -12.44 4.86
N CYS A 81 12.77 -12.63 3.77
CA CYS A 81 12.62 -11.61 2.73
C CYS A 81 12.06 -10.29 3.26
N ASN A 82 11.05 -10.32 4.14
CA ASN A 82 10.49 -9.10 4.72
C ASN A 82 11.53 -8.34 5.56
N PHE A 83 12.28 -9.05 6.42
CA PHE A 83 13.32 -8.43 7.25
C PHE A 83 14.44 -7.84 6.40
N ASN A 84 14.87 -8.56 5.36
CA ASN A 84 15.91 -8.09 4.46
C ASN A 84 15.45 -6.89 3.61
N VAL A 85 14.20 -6.87 3.13
CA VAL A 85 13.64 -5.69 2.45
C VAL A 85 13.54 -4.52 3.43
N MET A 86 13.12 -4.74 4.69
CA MET A 86 13.08 -3.67 5.69
C MET A 86 14.46 -3.01 5.85
N ARG A 87 15.51 -3.80 6.06
CA ARG A 87 16.88 -3.30 6.18
C ARG A 87 17.36 -2.60 4.90
N LYS A 88 17.26 -3.26 3.75
CA LYS A 88 17.77 -2.69 2.48
C LYS A 88 17.06 -1.40 2.11
N PHE A 89 15.76 -1.31 2.33
CA PHE A 89 14.99 -0.12 2.00
C PHE A 89 15.30 1.03 2.97
N SER A 90 15.46 0.74 4.27
CA SER A 90 15.92 1.75 5.23
C SER A 90 17.32 2.26 4.93
N ASP A 91 18.23 1.39 4.49
CA ASP A 91 19.60 1.75 4.18
C ASP A 91 19.71 2.63 2.91
N VAL A 92 18.80 2.45 1.94
CA VAL A 92 18.79 3.24 0.70
C VAL A 92 18.17 4.63 0.89
N TYR A 93 17.17 4.75 1.76
CA TYR A 93 16.39 5.97 1.93
C TYR A 93 16.56 6.63 3.30
N ASP A 94 17.51 6.17 4.13
CA ASP A 94 17.78 6.68 5.49
C ASP A 94 16.52 6.82 6.36
N GLY A 95 15.55 5.92 6.19
CA GLY A 95 14.28 5.92 6.92
C GLY A 95 13.15 6.75 6.29
N ASP A 96 13.41 7.51 5.22
CA ASP A 96 12.35 8.14 4.43
C ASP A 96 11.50 7.12 3.66
N ASN A 97 10.31 7.54 3.23
CA ASN A 97 9.30 6.67 2.61
C ASN A 97 8.96 5.40 3.44
N GLY A 98 9.05 5.51 4.77
CA GLY A 98 8.87 4.41 5.72
C GLY A 98 7.44 3.88 5.90
N ILE A 99 6.66 3.71 4.83
CA ILE A 99 5.42 2.92 4.83
C ILE A 99 5.70 1.56 4.20
N PHE A 100 5.64 0.51 5.00
CA PHE A 100 5.97 -0.86 4.55
C PHE A 100 4.73 -1.60 4.01
N LEU A 101 4.92 -2.35 2.93
CA LEU A 101 3.86 -3.12 2.28
C LEU A 101 4.00 -4.60 2.65
N TYR A 102 3.27 -5.04 3.67
CA TYR A 102 3.57 -6.28 4.37
C TYR A 102 2.92 -7.54 3.78
N ASP A 103 1.87 -7.40 2.98
CA ASP A 103 1.02 -8.52 2.58
C ASP A 103 1.62 -9.42 1.49
N CYS A 104 2.86 -9.21 1.01
CA CYS A 104 3.40 -9.97 -0.13
C CYS A 104 3.30 -11.49 0.05
N PHE A 105 3.64 -11.99 1.25
CA PHE A 105 3.57 -13.40 1.63
C PHE A 105 2.62 -13.65 2.81
N GLY A 106 1.65 -12.75 3.00
CA GLY A 106 0.70 -12.79 4.12
C GLY A 106 1.20 -12.07 5.38
N ASP A 107 0.24 -11.72 6.22
CA ASP A 107 0.43 -10.98 7.47
C ASP A 107 1.22 -11.77 8.52
N LYS A 108 0.94 -13.07 8.69
CA LYS A 108 1.62 -13.94 9.66
C LYS A 108 3.14 -13.94 9.48
N VAL A 109 3.61 -14.08 8.25
CA VAL A 109 5.06 -14.11 7.93
C VAL A 109 5.70 -12.77 8.21
N PHE A 110 5.04 -11.67 7.84
CA PHE A 110 5.58 -10.35 8.12
C PHE A 110 5.63 -10.05 9.62
N PHE A 111 4.55 -10.34 10.36
CA PHE A 111 4.49 -10.02 11.78
C PHE A 111 5.44 -10.88 12.63
N SER A 112 5.86 -12.06 12.18
CA SER A 112 6.95 -12.79 12.84
C SER A 112 8.32 -12.15 12.59
N ASN A 113 8.50 -11.41 11.49
CA ASN A 113 9.74 -10.68 11.17
C ASN A 113 9.77 -9.24 11.72
N LEU A 114 8.63 -8.62 12.00
CA LEU A 114 8.57 -7.24 12.47
C LEU A 114 9.06 -7.13 13.92
N SER A 115 10.33 -6.74 14.06
CA SER A 115 10.97 -6.42 15.35
C SER A 115 10.64 -5.00 15.82
N LYS A 116 10.81 -4.73 17.13
CA LYS A 116 10.63 -3.39 17.72
C LYS A 116 11.49 -2.32 17.03
N ARG A 117 12.74 -2.65 16.70
CA ARG A 117 13.65 -1.72 16.00
C ARG A 117 13.08 -1.30 14.65
N MET A 118 12.66 -2.28 13.83
CA MET A 118 12.07 -1.98 12.53
C MET A 118 10.73 -1.25 12.68
N ALA A 119 9.89 -1.67 13.61
CA ALA A 119 8.60 -1.02 13.88
C ALA A 119 8.75 0.44 14.32
N MET A 120 9.81 0.80 15.06
CA MET A 120 10.10 2.19 15.43
C MET A 120 10.61 3.01 14.24
N MET A 121 11.44 2.41 13.38
CA MET A 121 12.02 3.05 12.20
C MET A 121 10.97 3.35 11.13
N TYR A 122 10.07 2.41 10.84
CA TYR A 122 8.99 2.62 9.88
C TYR A 122 7.87 3.48 10.49
N LYS A 123 7.39 4.44 9.69
CA LYS A 123 6.26 5.33 10.05
C LYS A 123 4.95 4.55 10.15
N GLY A 124 4.81 3.48 9.36
CA GLY A 124 3.56 2.76 9.27
C GLY A 124 3.54 1.61 8.28
N LEU A 125 2.35 1.08 8.06
CA LEU A 125 2.08 -0.06 7.19
C LEU A 125 1.03 0.31 6.14
N ARG A 126 1.06 -0.40 5.00
CA ARG A 126 0.07 -0.24 3.93
C ARG A 126 -0.75 -1.52 3.77
N VAL A 127 -2.08 -1.37 3.87
CA VAL A 127 -3.07 -2.43 3.64
C VAL A 127 -3.48 -2.43 2.16
N ASP A 128 -3.26 -3.56 1.49
CA ASP A 128 -3.50 -3.76 0.03
C ASP A 128 -4.27 -5.07 -0.27
N SER A 129 -4.51 -5.91 0.75
CA SER A 129 -5.35 -7.11 0.68
C SER A 129 -5.86 -7.53 2.06
N GLY A 130 -6.87 -8.40 2.09
CA GLY A 130 -7.60 -8.77 3.31
C GLY A 130 -8.78 -7.84 3.62
N SER A 131 -9.49 -8.07 4.73
CA SER A 131 -10.44 -7.10 5.30
C SER A 131 -9.66 -5.97 5.97
N GLU A 132 -10.04 -4.72 5.69
CA GLU A 132 -9.38 -3.56 6.29
C GLU A 132 -9.49 -3.55 7.82
N GLU A 133 -10.65 -3.92 8.36
CA GLU A 133 -10.89 -4.03 9.80
C GLU A 133 -10.01 -5.12 10.44
N GLU A 134 -10.03 -6.35 9.90
CA GLU A 134 -9.24 -7.45 10.43
C GLU A 134 -7.73 -7.12 10.41
N GLN A 135 -7.26 -6.52 9.32
CA GLN A 135 -5.87 -6.11 9.20
C GLN A 135 -5.53 -4.96 10.17
N THR A 136 -6.46 -4.04 10.41
CA THR A 136 -6.28 -2.96 11.39
C THR A 136 -6.09 -3.53 12.80
N GLU A 137 -6.93 -4.47 13.22
CA GLU A 137 -6.80 -5.10 14.54
C GLU A 137 -5.45 -5.82 14.69
N LYS A 138 -5.03 -6.61 13.69
CA LYS A 138 -3.73 -7.28 13.72
C LYS A 138 -2.55 -6.31 13.79
N ILE A 139 -2.63 -5.17 13.09
CA ILE A 139 -1.61 -4.12 13.14
C ILE A 139 -1.55 -3.51 14.54
N ILE A 140 -2.70 -3.17 15.13
CA ILE A 140 -2.82 -2.63 16.48
C ILE A 140 -2.22 -3.60 17.51
N GLU A 141 -2.68 -4.86 17.49
CA GLU A 141 -2.18 -5.92 18.37
C GLU A 141 -0.66 -6.09 18.24
N LYS A 142 -0.14 -6.07 17.00
CA LYS A 142 1.30 -6.20 16.77
C LYS A 142 2.08 -5.03 17.36
N TYR A 143 1.66 -3.79 17.15
CA TYR A 143 2.34 -2.63 17.74
C TYR A 143 2.29 -2.66 19.28
N GLN A 144 1.14 -3.00 19.85
CA GLN A 144 0.99 -3.16 21.30
C GLN A 144 1.92 -4.24 21.86
N SER A 145 2.06 -5.39 21.17
CA SER A 145 2.98 -6.46 21.57
C SER A 145 4.45 -6.03 21.60
N LEU A 146 4.81 -4.96 20.86
CA LEU A 146 6.15 -4.37 20.84
C LEU A 146 6.30 -3.20 21.84
N GLY A 147 5.24 -2.87 22.57
CA GLY A 147 5.16 -1.70 23.45
C GLY A 147 5.25 -0.39 22.68
N ILE A 148 4.60 -0.32 21.52
CA ILE A 148 4.48 0.88 20.67
C ILE A 148 3.01 1.30 20.68
N ASP A 149 2.74 2.58 20.92
CA ASP A 149 1.40 3.15 20.79
C ASP A 149 0.94 3.10 19.32
N PRO A 150 -0.11 2.34 18.96
CA PRO A 150 -0.60 2.26 17.59
C PRO A 150 -1.11 3.60 17.06
N ALA A 151 -1.60 4.51 17.92
CA ALA A 151 -2.07 5.83 17.52
C ALA A 151 -0.93 6.73 17.02
N SER A 152 0.32 6.37 17.30
CA SER A 152 1.51 7.04 16.75
C SER A 152 1.91 6.56 15.35
N LYS A 153 1.24 5.52 14.82
CA LYS A 153 1.63 4.84 13.57
C LYS A 153 0.62 5.04 12.46
N GLN A 154 1.13 5.14 11.24
CA GLN A 154 0.32 5.34 10.04
C GLN A 154 -0.18 4.00 9.48
N VAL A 155 -1.45 3.97 9.06
CA VAL A 155 -2.01 2.87 8.27
C VAL A 155 -2.56 3.43 6.97
N VAL A 156 -1.96 3.04 5.85
CA VAL A 156 -2.38 3.47 4.51
C VAL A 156 -3.29 2.40 3.90
N PHE A 157 -4.56 2.70 3.70
CA PHE A 157 -5.51 1.83 3.03
C PHE A 157 -5.55 2.13 1.53
N SER A 158 -5.33 1.11 0.70
CA SER A 158 -5.18 1.27 -0.76
C SER A 158 -5.86 0.17 -1.58
N ASN A 159 -6.68 -0.65 -0.93
CA ASN A 159 -7.29 -1.84 -1.49
C ASN A 159 -8.57 -1.53 -2.30
N GLY A 160 -8.44 -0.87 -3.45
CA GLY A 160 -9.57 -0.70 -4.39
C GLY A 160 -10.79 0.01 -3.79
N LEU A 161 -10.55 1.03 -2.97
CA LEU A 161 -11.58 1.71 -2.20
C LEU A 161 -12.41 2.69 -3.04
N ASN A 162 -13.65 2.90 -2.63
CA ASN A 162 -14.45 4.09 -2.96
C ASN A 162 -14.52 5.02 -1.73
N ILE A 163 -15.22 6.15 -1.86
CA ILE A 163 -15.27 7.15 -0.77
C ILE A 163 -16.08 6.65 0.43
N ASP A 164 -17.23 6.02 0.21
CA ASP A 164 -18.08 5.51 1.30
C ASP A 164 -17.31 4.51 2.15
N ARG A 165 -16.59 3.59 1.50
CA ARG A 165 -15.76 2.61 2.19
C ARG A 165 -14.62 3.26 2.97
N ALA A 166 -13.99 4.31 2.44
CA ALA A 166 -12.98 5.05 3.18
C ALA A 166 -13.56 5.73 4.44
N VAL A 167 -14.79 6.25 4.37
CA VAL A 167 -15.49 6.83 5.53
C VAL A 167 -15.81 5.77 6.58
N GLU A 168 -16.27 4.59 6.18
CA GLU A 168 -16.51 3.46 7.09
C GLU A 168 -15.23 3.05 7.83
N ILE A 169 -14.12 2.88 7.10
CA ILE A 169 -12.84 2.51 7.68
C ILE A 169 -12.33 3.61 8.63
N HIS A 170 -12.51 4.89 8.29
CA HIS A 170 -12.08 6.00 9.14
C HIS A 170 -12.81 5.99 10.48
N ARG A 171 -14.13 5.78 10.45
CA ARG A 171 -14.95 5.61 11.65
C ARG A 171 -14.56 4.38 12.45
N TYR A 172 -14.20 3.28 11.77
CA TYR A 172 -13.71 2.08 12.43
C TYR A 172 -12.37 2.29 13.13
N CYS A 173 -11.43 2.98 12.47
CA CYS A 173 -10.12 3.30 13.03
C CYS A 173 -10.26 4.18 14.27
N ALA A 174 -11.14 5.19 14.23
CA ALA A 174 -11.49 6.04 15.39
C ALA A 174 -10.28 6.60 16.14
N GLY A 175 -9.21 6.97 15.42
CA GLY A 175 -7.98 7.52 16.00
C GLY A 175 -7.06 6.49 16.69
N ARG A 176 -7.39 5.19 16.64
CA ARG A 176 -6.54 4.11 17.17
C ARG A 176 -5.25 3.93 16.36
N VAL A 177 -5.24 4.43 15.13
CA VAL A 177 -4.09 4.54 14.21
C VAL A 177 -4.23 5.85 13.42
N GLN A 178 -3.15 6.33 12.79
CA GLN A 178 -3.20 7.43 11.83
C GLN A 178 -3.59 6.89 10.46
N ASP A 179 -4.88 6.82 10.19
CA ASP A 179 -5.39 6.25 8.94
C ASP A 179 -5.31 7.25 7.76
N SER A 180 -5.02 6.71 6.58
CA SER A 180 -5.00 7.49 5.34
C SER A 180 -5.34 6.62 4.13
N TYR A 181 -5.80 7.24 3.06
CA TYR A 181 -6.45 6.55 1.95
C TYR A 181 -5.78 6.89 0.61
N GLY A 182 -5.25 5.87 -0.06
CA GLY A 182 -4.75 5.96 -1.42
C GLY A 182 -5.77 5.40 -2.39
N VAL A 183 -6.52 6.27 -3.09
CA VAL A 183 -7.60 5.84 -3.98
C VAL A 183 -7.20 6.03 -5.44
N GLY A 184 -7.45 4.99 -6.23
CA GLY A 184 -6.97 4.92 -7.62
C GLY A 184 -8.08 5.03 -8.65
N THR A 185 -8.49 3.88 -9.18
CA THR A 185 -9.44 3.77 -10.30
C THR A 185 -10.75 4.51 -10.04
N PHE A 186 -11.28 4.46 -8.81
CA PHE A 186 -12.51 5.15 -8.44
C PHE A 186 -12.43 6.66 -8.67
N LEU A 187 -11.26 7.29 -8.49
CA LEU A 187 -11.12 8.73 -8.75
C LEU A 187 -10.93 9.04 -10.24
N THR A 188 -10.26 8.14 -10.95
CA THR A 188 -9.62 8.48 -12.24
C THR A 188 -10.26 7.78 -13.43
N CYS A 189 -11.26 6.93 -13.20
CA CYS A 189 -12.00 6.21 -14.22
C CYS A 189 -13.42 5.85 -13.75
N ASP A 190 -14.06 6.71 -12.95
CA ASP A 190 -15.48 6.62 -12.59
C ASP A 190 -16.29 7.58 -13.45
N VAL A 191 -16.56 7.15 -14.69
CA VAL A 191 -17.28 7.95 -15.69
C VAL A 191 -18.46 7.15 -16.20
N THR A 192 -19.65 7.74 -16.18
CA THR A 192 -20.89 7.10 -16.63
C THR A 192 -20.74 6.49 -18.02
N GLY A 193 -21.06 5.21 -18.15
CA GLY A 193 -20.92 4.46 -19.41
C GLY A 193 -19.51 3.95 -19.71
N CYS A 194 -18.52 4.19 -18.84
CA CYS A 194 -17.17 3.66 -18.95
C CYS A 194 -16.88 2.65 -17.84
N GLN A 195 -16.35 1.48 -18.21
CA GLN A 195 -15.86 0.48 -17.26
C GLN A 195 -14.33 0.48 -17.27
N PRO A 196 -13.66 0.62 -16.12
CA PRO A 196 -12.21 0.63 -16.06
C PRO A 196 -11.64 -0.73 -16.46
N MET A 197 -10.55 -0.72 -17.24
CA MET A 197 -9.86 -1.95 -17.61
C MET A 197 -9.17 -2.59 -16.40
N ASN A 198 -9.41 -3.88 -16.19
CA ASN A 198 -8.74 -4.65 -15.13
C ASN A 198 -7.36 -5.17 -15.59
N ILE A 199 -6.44 -4.24 -15.88
CA ILE A 199 -5.09 -4.56 -16.38
C ILE A 199 -4.07 -4.47 -15.24
N VAL A 200 -3.06 -5.34 -15.31
CA VAL A 200 -1.89 -5.31 -14.43
C VAL A 200 -0.60 -5.61 -15.21
N ILE A 201 0.51 -5.04 -14.75
CA ILE A 201 1.87 -5.45 -15.13
C ILE A 201 2.55 -5.91 -13.84
N LYS A 202 3.18 -7.08 -13.87
CA LYS A 202 3.76 -7.74 -12.69
C LYS A 202 5.17 -8.24 -13.01
N LEU A 203 6.04 -8.24 -12.01
CA LEU A 203 7.32 -8.94 -12.07
C LEU A 203 7.04 -10.45 -12.11
N THR A 204 7.43 -11.12 -13.20
CA THR A 204 7.16 -12.55 -13.39
C THR A 204 8.35 -13.42 -12.99
N ARG A 205 9.57 -13.00 -13.33
CA ARG A 205 10.81 -13.71 -13.01
C ARG A 205 11.94 -12.72 -12.74
N GLY A 206 12.94 -13.14 -11.96
CA GLY A 206 14.13 -12.36 -11.65
C GLY A 206 15.38 -13.23 -11.45
N ARG A 207 16.55 -12.62 -11.64
CA ARG A 207 17.87 -13.18 -11.31
C ARG A 207 18.83 -12.05 -10.94
N ILE A 208 19.81 -12.34 -10.08
CA ILE A 208 20.76 -11.33 -9.60
C ILE A 208 21.80 -10.98 -10.67
N THR A 209 22.32 -12.00 -11.35
CA THR A 209 23.30 -11.87 -12.43
C THR A 209 22.91 -12.77 -13.59
N GLU A 210 23.51 -12.54 -14.75
CA GLU A 210 23.33 -13.34 -15.97
C GLU A 210 23.73 -14.81 -15.82
N GLN A 211 24.61 -15.10 -14.85
CA GLN A 211 25.08 -16.45 -14.53
C GLN A 211 24.08 -17.25 -13.67
N ARG A 212 23.09 -16.59 -13.06
CA ARG A 212 22.06 -17.27 -12.26
C ARG A 212 20.88 -17.70 -13.13
N GLU A 213 20.23 -18.77 -12.68
CA GLU A 213 18.95 -19.20 -13.23
C GLU A 213 17.86 -18.16 -12.98
N TRP A 214 16.85 -18.17 -13.85
CA TRP A 214 15.66 -17.33 -13.69
C TRP A 214 14.72 -17.97 -12.67
N HIS A 215 14.40 -17.24 -11.61
CA HIS A 215 13.46 -17.69 -10.60
C HIS A 215 12.13 -16.95 -10.71
N ASP A 216 11.03 -17.67 -10.51
CA ASP A 216 9.69 -17.10 -10.56
C ASP A 216 9.45 -16.14 -9.39
N CYS A 217 8.87 -14.97 -9.67
CA CYS A 217 8.42 -14.02 -8.66
C CYS A 217 6.92 -14.24 -8.41
N VAL A 218 6.55 -14.39 -7.14
CA VAL A 218 5.16 -14.67 -6.74
C VAL A 218 4.68 -13.73 -5.64
N LYS A 219 3.35 -13.60 -5.49
CA LYS A 219 2.67 -12.91 -4.37
C LYS A 219 1.58 -13.84 -3.85
N LEU A 220 1.50 -14.03 -2.54
CA LEU A 220 0.41 -14.80 -1.90
C LEU A 220 -0.74 -13.89 -1.45
N SER A 221 -0.42 -12.71 -0.91
CA SER A 221 -1.38 -11.77 -0.31
C SER A 221 -2.02 -12.28 0.99
N CYS A 222 -2.83 -11.46 1.66
CA CYS A 222 -3.72 -11.88 2.76
C CYS A 222 -5.07 -12.44 2.26
N ASN A 223 -5.29 -12.51 0.94
CA ASN A 223 -6.51 -13.06 0.32
C ASN A 223 -6.14 -14.02 -0.82
N THR A 224 -6.58 -15.28 -0.73
CA THR A 224 -6.25 -16.33 -1.72
C THR A 224 -6.63 -15.97 -3.16
N THR A 225 -7.66 -15.14 -3.37
CA THR A 225 -8.07 -14.67 -4.71
C THR A 225 -7.07 -13.72 -5.36
N LYS A 226 -6.15 -13.15 -4.57
CA LYS A 226 -5.08 -12.23 -5.02
C LYS A 226 -3.69 -12.89 -5.07
N THR A 227 -3.62 -14.21 -5.01
CA THR A 227 -2.38 -14.95 -5.28
C THR A 227 -1.98 -14.80 -6.76
N LEU A 228 -0.71 -14.50 -7.01
CA LEU A 228 -0.16 -14.24 -8.35
C LEU A 228 1.16 -14.98 -8.56
N GLY A 229 1.39 -15.45 -9.79
CA GLY A 229 2.63 -16.11 -10.21
C GLY A 229 2.49 -17.63 -10.37
N ASN A 230 3.63 -18.32 -10.41
CA ASN A 230 3.70 -19.77 -10.61
C ASN A 230 2.96 -20.53 -9.48
N LYS A 231 1.97 -21.35 -9.85
CA LYS A 231 1.11 -22.08 -8.91
C LYS A 231 1.87 -23.08 -8.04
N GLU A 232 2.85 -23.78 -8.60
CA GLU A 232 3.64 -24.77 -7.88
C GLU A 232 4.51 -24.11 -6.83
N LYS A 233 5.19 -23.02 -7.19
CA LYS A 233 5.95 -22.21 -6.24
C LYS A 233 5.05 -21.64 -5.15
N CYS A 234 3.88 -21.09 -5.48
CA CYS A 234 2.93 -20.61 -4.47
C CYS A 234 2.54 -21.71 -3.49
N ARG A 235 2.19 -22.92 -3.98
CA ARG A 235 1.85 -24.06 -3.10
C ARG A 235 3.04 -24.47 -2.23
N TYR A 236 4.24 -24.50 -2.80
CA TYR A 236 5.45 -24.81 -2.05
C TYR A 236 5.67 -23.80 -0.93
N LEU A 237 5.63 -22.49 -1.20
CA LEU A 237 5.79 -21.47 -0.17
C LEU A 237 4.71 -21.59 0.92
N ILE A 238 3.45 -21.75 0.53
CA ILE A 238 2.33 -21.95 1.48
C ILE A 238 2.59 -23.17 2.39
N SER A 239 3.14 -24.26 1.85
CA SER A 239 3.46 -25.46 2.65
C SER A 239 4.52 -25.23 3.73
N GLN A 240 5.37 -24.22 3.55
CA GLN A 240 6.39 -23.83 4.53
C GLN A 240 5.80 -22.91 5.61
N LEU A 241 4.76 -22.14 5.30
CA LEU A 241 4.26 -21.12 6.23
C LEU A 241 3.58 -21.74 7.46
N PRO A 242 3.71 -21.12 8.64
CA PRO A 242 3.02 -21.56 9.84
C PRO A 242 1.50 -21.55 9.61
N LYS A 243 0.84 -22.64 10.04
CA LYS A 243 -0.61 -22.81 9.89
C LYS A 243 -1.40 -21.80 10.71
#